data_AF-A0A958SDL1-F1
#
_entry.id   AF-A0A958SDL1-F1
#
_cell.length_a   1.000
_cell.length_b   1.000
_cell.length_c   1.000
_cell.angle_alpha   90.00
_cell.angle_beta   90.00
_cell.angle_gamma   90.00
#
_symmetry.space_group_name_H-M   'P 1'
#
loop_
_entity.id
_entity.type
_entity.pdbx_description
1 polymer ?
#
loop_
_entity_poly.entity_id
_entity_poly.type
_entity_poly.pdbx_seq_one_letter_code
_entity_poly.pdbx_strand_id
1 'polypeptide(L)'
;MSKYVIVDKRTTCGNSVFFWCWDHKGYTCDLRMAGIYTKQEAKTICDGRKTDVMFKYEEVLKLVQHHVDCQDLYRKKKPKYPHTYSHLEKL
;
A
#
# COMPACT_ATOMS: atom_id res chain seq x y z
N MET A 1 -0.02 17.56 -11.68
CA MET A 1 -1.10 16.63 -12.07
C MET A 1 -1.54 15.83 -10.85
N SER A 2 -2.84 15.67 -10.62
CA SER A 2 -3.34 14.90 -9.48
C SER A 2 -3.06 13.41 -9.64
N LYS A 3 -2.55 12.79 -8.58
CA LYS A 3 -2.21 11.36 -8.48
C LYS A 3 -3.29 10.61 -7.71
N TYR A 4 -3.50 9.35 -8.06
CA TYR A 4 -4.50 8.48 -7.45
C TYR A 4 -3.90 7.15 -7.01
N VAL A 5 -4.47 6.57 -5.97
CA VAL A 5 -4.23 5.19 -5.53
C VAL A 5 -5.54 4.44 -5.57
N ILE A 6 -5.46 3.12 -5.73
CA ILE A 6 -6.62 2.24 -5.78
C ILE A 6 -6.68 1.44 -4.52
N VAL A 7 -7.80 1.55 -3.80
CA VAL A 7 -8.12 0.75 -2.63
C VAL A 7 -9.05 -0.38 -3.04
N ASP A 8 -8.70 -1.60 -2.65
CA ASP A 8 -9.61 -2.73 -2.71
C ASP A 8 -10.45 -2.77 -1.42
N LYS A 9 -11.77 -2.56 -1.55
CA LYS A 9 -12.69 -2.53 -0.41
C LYS A 9 -13.23 -3.89 0.03
N ARG A 10 -12.78 -5.01 -0.58
CA ARG A 10 -13.25 -6.35 -0.21
C ARG A 10 -12.95 -6.71 1.24
N THR A 11 -11.85 -6.20 1.78
CA THR A 11 -11.37 -6.53 3.12
C THR A 11 -10.41 -5.46 3.64
N THR A 12 -10.04 -5.55 4.92
CA THR A 12 -9.04 -4.72 5.59
C THR A 12 -8.09 -5.60 6.40
N CYS A 13 -6.88 -5.10 6.66
CA CYS A 13 -5.93 -5.72 7.60
C CYS A 13 -6.00 -4.98 8.94
N GLY A 14 -6.83 -5.45 9.86
CA GLY A 14 -7.17 -4.69 11.06
C GLY A 14 -7.77 -3.33 10.67
N ASN A 15 -7.08 -2.24 11.04
CA ASN A 15 -7.47 -0.87 10.72
C ASN A 15 -6.85 -0.32 9.43
N SER A 16 -6.16 -1.15 8.65
CA SER A 16 -5.47 -0.74 7.42
C SER A 16 -6.24 -1.15 6.17
N VAL A 17 -6.28 -0.27 5.17
CA VAL A 17 -6.85 -0.55 3.85
C VAL A 17 -5.82 -1.24 2.94
N PHE A 18 -6.31 -2.00 1.96
CA PHE A 18 -5.45 -2.59 0.94
C PHE A 18 -5.39 -1.72 -0.31
N PHE A 19 -4.18 -1.27 -0.65
CA PHE A 19 -3.87 -0.65 -1.93
C PHE A 19 -3.44 -1.71 -2.94
N TRP A 20 -3.71 -1.46 -4.22
CA TRP A 20 -3.01 -2.16 -5.30
C TRP A 20 -1.52 -1.84 -5.24
N CYS A 21 -0.67 -2.85 -5.17
CA CYS A 21 0.78 -2.68 -5.09
C CYS A 21 1.35 -2.27 -6.47
N TRP A 22 2.43 -1.49 -6.49
CA TRP A 22 3.14 -1.20 -7.74
C TRP A 22 3.73 -2.49 -8.35
N ASP A 23 3.92 -2.51 -9.67
CA ASP A 23 4.54 -3.64 -10.40
C ASP A 23 3.77 -4.97 -10.25
N HIS A 24 2.44 -4.89 -10.17
CA HIS A 24 1.53 -6.05 -10.12
C HIS A 24 1.79 -7.04 -8.97
N LYS A 25 2.41 -6.60 -7.87
CA LYS A 25 2.78 -7.42 -6.71
C LYS A 25 1.61 -7.69 -5.73
N GLY A 26 0.37 -7.72 -6.22
CA GLY A 26 -0.82 -7.94 -5.40
C GLY A 26 -1.25 -6.70 -4.61
N TYR A 27 -1.43 -6.84 -3.30
CA TYR A 27 -1.97 -5.80 -2.42
C TYR A 27 -0.99 -5.44 -1.30
N THR A 28 -1.06 -4.20 -0.83
CA THR A 28 -0.21 -3.69 0.27
C THR A 28 -1.00 -2.73 1.17
N CYS A 29 -0.66 -2.68 2.45
CA CYS A 29 -1.14 -1.64 3.37
C CYS A 29 -0.16 -0.44 3.45
N ASP A 30 1.04 -0.57 2.87
CA ASP A 30 2.04 0.49 2.84
C ASP A 30 1.82 1.39 1.62
N LEU A 31 1.43 2.65 1.86
CA LEU A 31 1.20 3.63 0.79
C LEU A 31 2.46 3.85 -0.09
N ARG A 32 3.66 3.67 0.45
CA ARG A 32 4.92 3.79 -0.32
C ARG A 32 5.08 2.69 -1.37
N MET A 33 4.37 1.57 -1.17
CA MET A 33 4.31 0.45 -2.10
C MET A 33 3.04 0.46 -2.96
N ALA A 34 2.16 1.45 -2.81
CA ALA A 34 0.96 1.54 -3.65
C ALA A 34 1.31 1.93 -5.08
N GLY A 35 0.56 1.40 -6.04
CA GLY A 35 0.55 1.87 -7.42
C GLY A 35 0.00 3.29 -7.49
N ILE A 36 0.70 4.16 -8.24
CA ILE A 36 0.31 5.55 -8.44
C ILE A 36 -0.20 5.70 -9.87
N TYR A 37 -1.42 6.21 -9.99
CA TYR A 37 -2.13 6.29 -11.25
C TYR A 37 -2.54 7.72 -11.58
N THR A 38 -2.66 8.01 -12.86
CA THR A 38 -3.44 9.15 -13.34
C THR A 38 -4.93 8.90 -13.06
N LYS A 39 -5.74 9.96 -13.12
CA LYS A 39 -7.20 9.85 -12.97
C LYS A 39 -7.82 8.88 -13.98
N GLN A 40 -7.33 8.89 -15.22
CA GLN A 40 -7.90 8.07 -16.29
C GLN A 40 -7.60 6.59 -16.07
N GLU A 41 -6.33 6.24 -15.78
CA GLU A 41 -5.95 4.86 -15.46
C GLU A 41 -6.72 4.32 -14.26
N ALA A 42 -6.80 5.11 -13.18
CA ALA A 42 -7.53 4.72 -11.97
C ALA A 42 -9.02 4.50 -12.26
N LYS A 43 -9.64 5.37 -13.06
CA LYS A 43 -11.04 5.22 -13.47
C LYS A 43 -11.24 3.94 -14.29
N THR A 44 -10.40 3.69 -15.29
CA THR A 44 -10.49 2.48 -16.12
C THR A 44 -10.39 1.21 -15.29
N ILE A 45 -9.51 1.18 -14.29
CA ILE A 45 -9.40 0.04 -13.37
C ILE A 45 -10.65 -0.12 -12.51
N CYS A 46 -11.12 0.96 -11.86
CA CYS A 46 -12.32 0.93 -11.01
C CYS A 46 -13.60 0.58 -11.78
N ASP A 47 -13.74 1.02 -13.03
CA ASP A 47 -14.89 0.65 -13.88
C ASP A 47 -14.90 -0.86 -14.16
N GLY A 48 -13.73 -1.50 -14.26
CA GLY A 48 -13.59 -2.94 -14.50
C GLY A 48 -13.81 -3.81 -13.26
N ARG A 49 -13.75 -3.25 -12.05
CA ARG A 49 -13.87 -3.98 -10.78
C ARG A 49 -14.62 -3.16 -9.72
N LYS A 50 -15.86 -3.57 -9.43
CA LYS A 50 -16.78 -2.89 -8.47
C LYS A 50 -16.22 -2.71 -7.05
N THR A 51 -15.24 -3.52 -6.67
CA THR A 51 -14.62 -3.50 -5.34
C THR A 51 -13.48 -2.48 -5.25
N ASP A 52 -12.96 -2.01 -6.37
CA ASP A 52 -11.85 -1.08 -6.40
C ASP A 52 -12.36 0.36 -6.41
N VAL A 53 -11.78 1.20 -5.55
CA VAL A 53 -12.14 2.60 -5.40
C VAL A 53 -10.88 3.46 -5.47
N MET A 54 -10.89 4.45 -6.36
CA MET A 54 -9.79 5.39 -6.47
C MET A 54 -9.91 6.51 -5.44
N PHE A 55 -8.78 6.87 -4.83
CA PHE A 55 -8.65 8.02 -3.93
C PHE A 55 -7.52 8.91 -4.40
N LYS A 56 -7.62 10.23 -4.16
CA LYS A 56 -6.48 11.11 -4.44
C LYS A 56 -5.35 10.78 -3.48
N TYR A 57 -4.16 10.61 -4.03
CA TYR A 57 -2.96 10.28 -3.28
C TYR A 57 -2.70 11.29 -2.15
N GLU A 58 -2.85 12.59 -2.42
CA GLU A 58 -2.61 13.67 -1.44
C GLU A 58 -3.60 13.66 -0.27
N GLU A 59 -4.82 13.15 -0.46
CA GLU A 59 -5.81 13.02 0.60
C GLU A 59 -5.47 11.82 1.50
N VAL A 60 -5.10 10.68 0.88
CA VAL A 60 -4.68 9.48 1.60
C VAL A 60 -3.38 9.71 2.37
N LEU A 61 -2.42 10.42 1.79
CA LEU A 61 -1.12 10.71 2.40
C LEU A 61 -1.25 11.41 3.77
N LYS A 62 -2.26 12.28 3.92
CA LYS A 62 -2.54 12.99 5.18
C LYS A 62 -3.08 12.08 6.29
N LEU A 63 -3.57 10.89 5.93
CA LEU A 63 -4.18 9.92 6.84
C LEU A 63 -3.23 8.76 7.18
N VAL A 64 -2.07 8.67 6.51
CA VAL A 64 -1.12 7.57 6.71
C VAL A 64 -0.55 7.61 8.12
N GLN A 65 -0.55 6.43 8.75
CA GLN A 65 0.17 6.18 9.99
C GLN A 65 1.30 5.18 9.72
N HIS A 66 2.51 5.50 10.17
CA HIS A 66 3.65 4.61 10.08
C HIS A 66 3.74 3.79 11.36
N HIS A 67 3.66 2.47 11.22
CA HIS A 67 3.82 1.54 12.34
C HIS A 67 5.19 0.88 12.29
N VAL A 68 5.82 0.73 13.46
CA VAL A 68 7.03 -0.07 13.63
C VAL A 68 6.60 -1.46 14.08
N ASP A 69 7.02 -2.49 13.35
CA ASP A 69 6.76 -3.88 13.76
C ASP A 69 7.66 -4.23 14.97
N CYS A 70 7.03 -4.46 16.12
CA CYS A 70 7.75 -4.82 17.35
C CYS A 70 8.22 -6.28 17.38
N GLN A 71 7.73 -7.14 16.47
CA GLN A 71 8.07 -8.57 16.45
C GLN A 71 9.55 -8.80 16.15
N ASP A 72 10.15 -7.93 15.34
CA ASP A 72 11.56 -8.02 14.97
C ASP A 72 12.45 -7.02 15.76
N LEU A 73 11.87 -6.06 16.47
CA LEU A 73 12.60 -4.98 17.16
C LEU A 73 13.56 -5.48 18.25
N TYR A 74 13.19 -6.53 18.98
CA TYR A 74 13.98 -7.08 20.08
C TYR A 74 14.75 -8.36 19.71
N ARG A 75 14.69 -8.78 18.44
CA ARG A 75 15.38 -9.99 18.01
C ARG A 75 16.88 -9.74 17.87
N LYS A 76 17.67 -10.42 18.71
CA LYS A 76 19.15 -10.41 18.63
C LYS A 76 19.70 -11.06 17.35
N LYS A 77 18.92 -11.92 16.69
CA LYS A 77 19.30 -12.60 15.43
C LYS A 77 18.36 -12.16 14.32
N LYS A 78 18.91 -11.82 13.14
CA LYS A 78 18.10 -11.55 11.94
C LYS A 78 17.23 -12.79 11.64
N PRO A 79 15.90 -12.64 11.54
CA PRO A 79 15.03 -13.75 11.16
C PRO A 79 15.31 -14.17 9.71
N LYS A 80 15.17 -15.46 9.42
CA LYS A 80 15.27 -15.99 8.05
C LYS A 80 14.24 -15.35 7.11
N TYR A 81 13.09 -14.94 7.67
CA TYR A 81 12.02 -14.23 7.00
C TYR A 81 11.65 -13.02 7.88
N PRO A 82 12.23 -11.83 7.67
CA PRO A 82 11.82 -10.63 8.38
C PRO A 82 10.37 -10.27 8.01
N HIS A 83 9.60 -9.83 8.99
CA HIS A 83 8.20 -9.43 8.79
C HIS A 83 8.10 -8.07 8.09
N THR A 84 9.21 -7.33 8.04
CA THR A 84 9.35 -6.07 7.33
C THR A 84 10.45 -6.17 6.27
N TYR A 85 10.15 -5.73 5.04
CA TYR A 85 11.14 -5.59 3.97
C TYR A 85 11.90 -4.27 4.18
N SER A 86 13.20 -4.33 4.51
CA SER A 86 14.07 -3.15 4.49
C SER A 86 14.34 -2.74 3.03
N HIS A 87 13.55 -1.80 2.51
CA HIS A 87 13.84 -1.15 1.22
C HIS A 87 15.14 -0.32 1.27
N LEU A 88 15.71 -0.13 2.47
CA LEU A 88 16.96 0.59 2.71
C LEU A 88 18.22 -0.14 2.24
N GLU A 89 18.16 -1.41 1.84
CA GLU A 89 19.33 -2.13 1.30
C GLU A 89 19.58 -1.85 -0.20
N LYS A 90 18.84 -0.92 -0.82
CA LYS A 90 18.99 -0.54 -2.24
C LYS A 90 19.24 0.96 -2.48
N LEU A 91 19.62 1.71 -1.43
CA LEU A 91 20.13 3.08 -1.52
C LEU A 91 21.62 3.08 -1.23
#